data_AF-K1STR4-F1
#
_entry.id   AF-K1STR4-F1
#
_cell.length_a   1.000
_cell.length_b   1.000
_cell.length_c   1.000
_cell.angle_alpha   90.00
_cell.angle_beta   90.00
_cell.angle_gamma   90.00
#
_symmetry.space_group_name_H-M   'P 1'
#
loop_
_entity.id
_entity.type
_entity.pdbx_description
1 polymer ?
#
loop_
_entity_poly.entity_id
_entity_poly.type
_entity_poly.pdbx_seq_one_letter_code
_entity_poly.pdbx_strand_id
1 'polypeptide(L)'
;MPLESLENESLFTNSVQYVEPYRSWLVDYCKSWGSFLSSPVSWNKEYKALMMQQEELGMTKGWYEDPSNWHSFNDFFSRRLASADQRPIASPEDNSIVASPADCIPQGVWAIDDDSYIITDRKIAVKSRVFNSVRNLIGPDSPYCDAFAGGTFYHAFLNANDYHRYHFPLSGVIRELRV
;
A
#
# COMPACT_ATOMS: atom_id res chain seq x y z
N MET A 1 3.77 13.08 25.00
CA MET A 1 3.62 14.44 24.43
C MET A 1 5.02 14.93 24.07
N PRO A 2 5.23 15.53 22.89
CA PRO A 2 6.49 16.21 22.59
C PRO A 2 6.76 17.28 23.66
N LEU A 3 8.04 17.57 23.92
CA LEU A 3 8.41 18.67 24.81
C LEU A 3 8.01 19.99 24.14
N GLU A 4 7.36 20.88 24.89
CA GLU A 4 6.92 22.20 24.42
C GLU A 4 8.09 23.03 23.86
N SER A 5 9.31 22.78 24.35
CA SER A 5 10.55 23.39 23.85
C SER A 5 10.95 22.95 22.43
N LEU A 6 10.29 21.94 21.85
CA LEU A 6 10.58 21.40 20.51
C LEU A 6 9.46 21.72 19.49
N GLU A 7 8.48 22.54 19.85
CA GLU A 7 7.30 22.83 19.03
C GLU A 7 7.62 23.57 17.72
N ASN A 8 8.73 24.33 17.70
CA ASN A 8 9.22 25.04 16.50
C ASN A 8 10.52 24.47 15.94
N GLU A 9 11.06 23.43 16.57
CA GLU A 9 12.17 22.64 16.02
C GLU A 9 11.57 21.60 15.07
N SER A 10 12.29 21.20 14.01
CA SER A 10 11.82 20.23 13.00
C SER A 10 11.52 18.81 13.53
N LEU A 11 11.42 18.66 14.85
CA LEU A 11 11.31 17.43 15.63
C LEU A 11 9.93 17.25 16.27
N PHE A 12 8.97 18.15 16.01
CA PHE A 12 7.64 18.10 16.65
C PHE A 12 6.89 16.77 16.46
N THR A 13 7.19 16.03 15.38
CA THR A 13 6.91 14.59 15.29
C THR A 13 8.19 13.83 15.62
N ASN A 14 8.26 13.23 16.82
CA ASN A 14 9.40 12.43 17.35
C ASN A 14 9.81 11.27 16.43
N SER A 15 10.35 11.53 15.25
CA SER A 15 10.92 10.53 14.37
C SER A 15 12.18 11.09 13.74
N VAL A 16 13.29 10.49 14.13
CA VAL A 16 14.61 10.74 13.55
C VAL A 16 14.63 10.50 12.04
N GLN A 17 13.64 9.79 11.48
CA GLN A 17 13.55 9.44 10.06
C GLN A 17 13.52 10.65 9.10
N TYR A 18 13.24 11.84 9.60
CA TYR A 18 13.18 13.08 8.81
C TYR A 18 14.40 13.98 8.97
N VAL A 19 15.37 13.61 9.81
CA VAL A 19 16.51 14.45 10.21
C VAL A 19 17.79 13.97 9.55
N GLU A 20 18.61 14.87 9.02
CA GLU A 20 19.93 14.50 8.49
C GLU A 20 20.96 14.26 9.61
N PRO A 21 21.91 13.31 9.44
CA PRO A 21 22.12 12.48 8.24
C PRO A 21 21.25 11.20 8.21
N TYR A 22 20.42 10.96 9.22
CA TYR A 22 19.67 9.72 9.38
C TYR A 22 18.62 9.49 8.29
N ARG A 23 17.95 10.56 7.82
CA ARG A 23 17.05 10.51 6.67
C ARG A 23 17.75 9.97 5.43
N SER A 24 18.89 10.56 5.05
CA SER A 24 19.64 10.11 3.88
C SER A 24 20.14 8.67 4.06
N TRP A 25 20.66 8.35 5.24
CA TRP A 25 21.08 6.99 5.56
C TRP A 25 19.95 5.97 5.46
N LEU A 26 18.74 6.27 5.97
CA LEU A 26 17.58 5.39 5.85
C LEU A 26 17.16 5.18 4.40
N VAL A 27 17.20 6.23 3.57
CA VAL A 27 16.91 6.13 2.14
C VAL A 27 17.90 5.17 1.48
N ASP A 28 19.20 5.33 1.77
CA ASP A 28 20.25 4.49 1.21
C ASP A 28 20.16 3.05 1.72
N TYR A 29 19.84 2.86 3.00
CA TYR A 29 19.58 1.55 3.59
C TYR A 29 18.40 0.86 2.89
N CYS A 30 17.25 1.54 2.75
CA CYS A 30 16.07 0.96 2.08
C CYS A 30 16.35 0.59 0.62
N LYS A 31 17.09 1.42 -0.12
CA LYS A 31 17.51 1.12 -1.50
C LYS A 31 18.46 -0.08 -1.56
N SER A 32 19.43 -0.12 -0.65
CA SER A 32 20.41 -1.22 -0.57
C SER A 32 19.73 -2.52 -0.19
N TRP A 33 18.83 -2.47 0.79
CA TRP A 33 18.02 -3.61 1.22
C TRP A 33 17.10 -4.11 0.10
N GLY A 34 16.41 -3.20 -0.59
CA GLY A 34 15.60 -3.55 -1.77
C GLY A 34 16.42 -4.22 -2.87
N SER A 35 17.62 -3.71 -3.14
CA SER A 35 18.56 -4.31 -4.11
C SER A 35 19.01 -5.70 -3.67
N PHE A 36 19.31 -5.88 -2.39
CA PHE A 36 19.64 -7.19 -1.82
C PHE A 36 18.46 -8.17 -1.95
N LEU A 37 17.24 -7.75 -1.62
CA LEU A 37 16.02 -8.58 -1.72
C LEU A 37 15.64 -8.96 -3.15
N SER A 38 16.17 -8.26 -4.15
CA SER A 38 16.09 -8.62 -5.58
C SER A 38 17.23 -9.51 -6.06
N SER A 39 18.23 -9.80 -5.20
CA SER A 39 19.35 -10.66 -5.56
C SER A 39 19.05 -12.15 -5.33
N PRO A 40 19.71 -13.08 -6.04
CA PRO A 40 19.54 -14.52 -5.83
C PRO A 40 19.91 -15.00 -4.42
N VAL A 41 20.80 -14.28 -3.73
CA VAL A 41 21.26 -14.65 -2.38
C VAL A 41 20.17 -14.44 -1.33
N SER A 42 19.20 -13.57 -1.60
CA SER A 42 18.08 -13.29 -0.69
C SER A 42 17.06 -14.42 -0.59
N TRP A 43 17.14 -15.44 -1.44
CA TRP A 43 16.19 -16.54 -1.48
C TRP A 43 16.89 -17.90 -1.58
N ASN A 44 16.65 -18.75 -0.59
CA ASN A 44 17.26 -20.06 -0.47
C ASN A 44 16.23 -21.11 -0.03
N LYS A 45 16.66 -22.38 0.04
CA LYS A 45 15.76 -23.50 0.36
C LYS A 45 15.19 -23.38 1.77
N GLU A 46 15.97 -22.84 2.69
CA GLU A 46 15.60 -22.65 4.09
C GLU A 46 14.48 -21.61 4.21
N TYR A 47 14.64 -20.44 3.57
CA TYR A 47 13.60 -19.40 3.55
C TYR A 47 12.35 -19.85 2.81
N LYS A 48 12.50 -20.54 1.67
CA LYS A 48 11.37 -21.15 0.98
C LYS A 48 10.62 -22.11 1.92
N ALA A 49 11.31 -23.03 2.58
CA ALA A 49 10.69 -23.97 3.50
C ALA A 49 9.95 -23.25 4.65
N LEU A 50 10.56 -22.21 5.21
CA LEU A 50 9.96 -21.40 6.27
C LEU A 50 8.66 -20.72 5.80
N MET A 51 8.67 -20.09 4.62
CA MET A 51 7.48 -19.42 4.06
C MET A 51 6.38 -20.41 3.69
N MET A 52 6.74 -21.59 3.18
CA MET A 52 5.76 -22.65 2.88
C MET A 52 5.07 -23.21 4.13
N GLN A 53 5.65 -23.04 5.32
CA GLN A 53 5.07 -23.47 6.59
C GLN A 53 4.16 -22.42 7.24
N GLN A 54 4.20 -21.14 6.82
CA GLN A 54 3.32 -20.12 7.38
C GLN A 54 1.91 -20.29 6.79
N GLU A 55 0.95 -20.62 7.65
CA GLU A 55 -0.43 -20.88 7.22
C GLU A 55 -1.10 -19.61 6.66
N GLU A 56 -0.75 -18.45 7.23
CA GLU A 56 -1.30 -17.14 6.88
C GLU A 56 -0.97 -16.73 5.44
N LEU A 57 0.15 -17.23 4.90
CA LEU A 57 0.54 -16.97 3.52
C LEU A 57 -0.31 -17.75 2.51
N GLY A 58 -0.96 -18.84 2.93
CA GLY A 58 -1.81 -19.67 2.07
C GLY A 58 -1.05 -20.42 0.97
N MET A 59 0.25 -20.67 1.15
CA MET A 59 1.12 -21.25 0.12
C MET A 59 0.72 -22.66 -0.33
N THR A 60 0.01 -23.40 0.53
CA THR A 60 -0.46 -24.77 0.26
C THR A 60 -1.85 -24.83 -0.36
N LYS A 61 -2.51 -23.68 -0.56
CA LYS A 61 -3.91 -23.60 -1.03
C LYS A 61 -4.05 -23.60 -2.56
N GLY A 62 -2.93 -23.63 -3.30
CA GLY A 62 -2.93 -23.57 -4.77
C GLY A 62 -3.22 -22.17 -5.34
N TRP A 63 -3.16 -21.12 -4.52
CA TRP A 63 -3.49 -19.75 -4.93
C TRP A 63 -2.45 -19.11 -5.83
N TYR A 64 -1.19 -19.53 -5.74
CA TYR A 64 -0.06 -18.84 -6.35
C TYR A 64 0.65 -19.70 -7.40
N GLU A 65 1.40 -19.03 -8.26
CA GLU A 65 2.26 -19.67 -9.26
C GLU A 65 3.29 -20.64 -8.65
N ASP A 66 3.93 -21.43 -9.51
CA ASP A 66 4.92 -22.41 -9.06
C ASP A 66 6.09 -21.74 -8.30
N PRO A 67 6.44 -22.22 -7.09
CA PRO A 67 7.55 -21.69 -6.30
C PRO A 67 8.95 -21.76 -6.95
N SER A 68 9.11 -22.44 -8.09
CA SER A 68 10.33 -22.44 -8.89
C SER A 68 10.54 -21.13 -9.66
N ASN A 69 9.51 -20.31 -9.81
CA ASN A 69 9.59 -18.99 -10.43
C ASN A 69 10.22 -17.92 -9.53
N TRP A 70 10.42 -18.20 -8.24
CA TRP A 70 10.99 -17.24 -7.30
C TRP A 70 12.49 -17.43 -7.19
N HIS A 71 13.24 -16.47 -7.70
CA HIS A 71 14.70 -16.46 -7.68
C HIS A 71 15.25 -15.49 -6.64
N SER A 72 14.41 -14.61 -6.08
CA SER A 72 14.73 -13.65 -5.04
C SER A 72 13.58 -13.51 -4.04
N PHE A 73 13.82 -12.88 -2.89
CA PHE A 73 12.74 -12.61 -1.93
C PHE A 73 11.67 -11.71 -2.55
N ASN A 74 12.05 -10.72 -3.36
CA ASN A 74 11.11 -9.85 -4.04
C ASN A 74 10.24 -10.59 -5.06
N ASP A 75 10.73 -11.65 -5.71
CA ASP A 75 9.90 -12.49 -6.57
C ASP A 75 8.82 -13.21 -5.76
N PHE A 76 9.17 -13.75 -4.59
CA PHE A 76 8.22 -14.38 -3.67
C PHE A 76 7.24 -13.36 -3.06
N PHE A 77 7.73 -12.20 -2.61
CA PHE A 77 6.90 -11.17 -1.99
C PHE A 77 5.87 -10.63 -2.99
N SER A 78 6.28 -10.45 -4.24
CA SER A 78 5.43 -10.06 -5.36
C SER A 78 4.97 -11.26 -6.22
N ARG A 79 4.83 -12.45 -5.62
CA ARG A 79 4.33 -13.66 -6.29
C ARG A 79 3.04 -13.41 -7.06
N ARG A 80 2.81 -14.13 -8.15
CA ARG A 80 1.56 -14.07 -8.92
C ARG A 80 0.55 -15.12 -8.44
N LEU A 81 -0.73 -14.85 -8.70
CA LEU A 81 -1.77 -15.86 -8.59
C LEU A 81 -1.53 -16.98 -9.62
N ALA A 82 -1.93 -18.21 -9.29
CA ALA A 82 -1.85 -19.35 -10.20
C ALA A 82 -2.71 -19.16 -11.45
N SER A 83 -3.89 -18.56 -11.27
CA SER A 83 -4.83 -18.18 -12.33
C SER A 83 -5.74 -17.06 -11.82
N ALA A 84 -6.49 -16.44 -12.74
CA ALA A 84 -7.51 -15.44 -12.38
C ALA A 84 -8.61 -16.02 -11.46
N ASP A 85 -8.89 -17.32 -11.57
CA ASP A 85 -9.92 -18.01 -10.78
C ASP A 85 -9.61 -18.09 -9.28
N GLN A 86 -8.37 -17.79 -8.88
CA GLN A 86 -7.99 -17.74 -7.46
C GLN A 86 -8.56 -16.50 -6.75
N ARG A 87 -8.91 -15.46 -7.51
CA ARG A 87 -9.56 -14.23 -7.04
C ARG A 87 -10.59 -13.78 -8.08
N PRO A 88 -11.72 -14.51 -8.23
CA PRO A 88 -12.71 -14.20 -9.25
C PRO A 88 -13.33 -12.82 -8.99
N ILE A 89 -13.49 -12.03 -10.05
CA ILE A 89 -14.12 -10.71 -9.98
C ILE A 89 -15.64 -10.92 -9.90
N ALA A 90 -16.30 -10.33 -8.89
CA ALA A 90 -17.72 -10.56 -8.62
C ALA A 90 -18.66 -10.12 -9.77
N SER A 91 -18.31 -9.03 -10.47
CA SER A 91 -19.14 -8.44 -11.54
C SER A 91 -18.27 -7.77 -12.62
N PRO A 92 -17.54 -8.53 -13.47
CA PRO A 92 -16.53 -7.97 -14.38
C PRO A 92 -17.09 -7.03 -15.45
N GLU A 93 -18.37 -7.19 -15.83
CA GLU A 93 -19.03 -6.39 -16.86
C GLU A 93 -19.89 -5.25 -16.29
N ASP A 94 -19.98 -5.11 -14.96
CA ASP A 94 -20.79 -4.08 -14.29
C ASP A 94 -19.91 -3.07 -13.55
N ASN A 95 -19.63 -1.94 -14.20
CA ASN A 95 -18.84 -0.86 -13.63
C ASN A 95 -19.54 -0.10 -12.49
N SER A 96 -20.80 -0.43 -12.14
CA SER A 96 -21.43 0.09 -10.92
C SER A 96 -20.96 -0.61 -9.65
N ILE A 97 -20.30 -1.77 -9.79
CA ILE A 97 -19.78 -2.58 -8.68
C ILE A 97 -18.26 -2.41 -8.59
N VAL A 98 -17.80 -1.83 -7.48
CA VAL A 98 -16.37 -1.67 -7.19
C VAL A 98 -15.82 -2.97 -6.60
N ALA A 99 -14.90 -3.62 -7.31
CA ALA A 99 -14.20 -4.81 -6.81
C ALA A 99 -13.11 -4.43 -5.80
N SER A 100 -12.71 -5.38 -4.94
CA SER A 100 -11.54 -5.14 -4.06
C SER A 100 -10.26 -5.01 -4.90
N PRO A 101 -9.46 -3.96 -4.71
CA PRO A 101 -8.24 -3.75 -5.50
C PRO A 101 -7.08 -4.66 -5.06
N ALA A 102 -7.15 -5.27 -3.88
CA ALA A 102 -6.11 -6.14 -3.34
C ALA A 102 -6.67 -7.09 -2.26
N ASP A 103 -5.87 -8.11 -1.91
CA ASP A 103 -6.06 -8.85 -0.67
C ASP A 103 -5.69 -7.93 0.49
N CYS A 104 -6.68 -7.40 1.19
CA CYS A 104 -6.48 -6.35 2.19
C CYS A 104 -7.60 -6.32 3.23
N ILE A 105 -7.37 -5.55 4.31
CA ILE A 105 -8.36 -5.32 5.36
C ILE A 105 -8.88 -3.88 5.24
N PRO A 106 -10.20 -3.69 5.03
CA PRO A 106 -10.84 -2.38 5.09
C PRO A 106 -10.57 -1.70 6.44
N GLN A 107 -10.07 -0.47 6.41
CA GLN A 107 -9.82 0.35 7.59
C GLN A 107 -10.93 1.39 7.81
N GLY A 108 -11.64 1.77 6.75
CA GLY A 108 -12.84 2.58 6.86
C GLY A 108 -13.32 3.16 5.54
N VAL A 109 -14.51 3.74 5.61
CA VAL A 109 -15.22 4.38 4.50
C VAL A 109 -15.81 5.68 5.01
N TRP A 110 -15.58 6.77 4.29
CA TRP A 110 -16.03 8.10 4.69
C TRP A 110 -16.56 8.87 3.48
N ALA A 111 -17.54 9.73 3.71
CA ALA A 111 -17.99 10.68 2.70
C ALA A 111 -16.95 11.79 2.51
N ILE A 112 -16.92 12.35 1.30
CA ILE A 112 -16.14 13.54 0.94
C ILE A 112 -17.14 14.67 0.74
N ASP A 113 -16.88 15.86 1.30
CA ASP A 113 -17.72 17.04 1.07
C ASP A 113 -17.44 17.71 -0.29
N ASP A 114 -18.19 18.78 -0.58
CA ASP A 114 -18.07 19.51 -1.84
C ASP A 114 -16.72 20.24 -1.99
N ASP A 115 -16.00 20.46 -0.89
CA ASP A 115 -14.68 21.09 -0.85
C ASP A 115 -13.53 20.05 -0.82
N SER A 116 -13.84 18.78 -1.11
CA SER A 116 -12.91 17.65 -1.12
C SER A 116 -12.26 17.33 0.23
N TYR A 117 -12.91 17.67 1.35
CA TYR A 117 -12.54 17.21 2.68
C TYR A 117 -13.24 15.90 3.03
N ILE A 118 -12.51 15.02 3.72
CA ILE A 118 -13.05 13.77 4.24
C ILE A 118 -13.85 14.09 5.51
N ILE A 119 -15.15 13.77 5.50
CA ILE A 119 -16.06 14.03 6.61
C ILE A 119 -15.82 13.00 7.72
N THR A 120 -15.17 13.43 8.80
CA THR A 120 -14.92 12.60 9.97
C THR A 120 -14.71 13.45 11.22
N ASP A 121 -15.17 12.93 12.36
CA ASP A 121 -14.91 13.44 13.70
C ASP A 121 -13.52 13.03 14.23
N ARG A 122 -12.82 12.13 13.51
CA ARG A 122 -11.54 11.54 13.90
C ARG A 122 -10.43 11.93 12.93
N LYS A 123 -9.20 11.97 13.42
CA LYS A 123 -8.02 12.08 12.55
C LYS A 123 -7.84 10.76 11.81
N ILE A 124 -7.99 10.74 10.49
CA ILE A 124 -7.61 9.57 9.67
C ILE A 124 -6.09 9.58 9.58
N ALA A 125 -5.46 8.74 10.40
CA ALA A 125 -4.02 8.52 10.35
C ALA A 125 -3.71 7.35 9.40
N VAL A 126 -3.04 7.62 8.29
CA VAL A 126 -2.43 6.59 7.45
C VAL A 126 -0.92 6.72 7.60
N LYS A 127 -0.31 5.71 8.23
CA LYS A 127 1.09 5.76 8.66
C LYS A 127 1.33 6.97 9.60
N SER A 128 2.37 7.77 9.35
CA SER A 128 2.77 8.89 10.20
C SER A 128 2.06 10.21 9.88
N ARG A 129 1.05 10.20 9.00
CA ARG A 129 0.36 11.41 8.55
C ARG A 129 -1.12 11.33 8.84
N VAL A 130 -1.70 12.48 9.17
CA VAL A 130 -3.14 12.68 9.23
C VAL A 130 -3.54 13.45 7.99
N PHE A 131 -4.51 12.94 7.25
CA PHE A 131 -5.12 13.63 6.10
C PHE A 131 -6.62 13.71 6.36
N ASN A 132 -7.16 14.83 5.96
CA ASN A 132 -8.58 15.11 5.93
C ASN A 132 -8.98 15.76 4.60
N SER A 133 -8.09 15.82 3.61
CA SER A 133 -8.34 16.47 2.31
C SER A 133 -7.79 15.62 1.19
N VAL A 134 -8.65 15.30 0.22
CA VAL A 134 -8.28 14.54 -0.99
C VAL A 134 -7.37 15.38 -1.88
N ARG A 135 -7.64 16.69 -2.00
CA ARG A 135 -6.77 17.64 -2.70
C ARG A 135 -5.33 17.59 -2.18
N ASN A 136 -5.14 17.57 -0.86
CA ASN A 136 -3.80 17.45 -0.28
C ASN A 136 -3.17 16.06 -0.48
N LEU A 137 -3.99 15.01 -0.52
CA LEU A 137 -3.52 13.64 -0.71
C LEU A 137 -2.99 13.40 -2.12
N ILE A 138 -3.71 13.86 -3.15
CA ILE A 138 -3.32 13.66 -4.56
C ILE A 138 -2.41 14.78 -5.10
N GLY A 139 -2.35 15.90 -4.37
CA GLY A 139 -1.56 17.08 -4.69
C GLY A 139 -2.44 18.25 -5.15
N PRO A 140 -2.29 19.45 -4.56
CA PRO A 140 -3.15 20.59 -4.85
C PRO A 140 -3.07 21.07 -6.30
N ASP A 141 -1.95 20.80 -6.99
CA ASP A 141 -1.74 21.16 -8.39
C ASP A 141 -2.27 20.11 -9.38
N SER A 142 -2.89 19.02 -8.92
CA SER A 142 -3.52 18.05 -9.82
C SER A 142 -4.74 18.69 -10.48
N PRO A 143 -4.92 18.54 -11.81
CA PRO A 143 -6.15 18.98 -12.48
C PRO A 143 -7.38 18.18 -12.02
N TYR A 144 -7.20 17.10 -11.26
CA TYR A 144 -8.24 16.24 -10.70
C TYR A 144 -8.47 16.46 -9.20
N CYS A 145 -7.87 17.50 -8.59
CA CYS A 145 -7.94 17.71 -7.14
C CYS A 145 -9.36 17.80 -6.58
N ASP A 146 -10.33 18.29 -7.37
CA ASP A 146 -11.74 18.39 -6.98
C ASP A 146 -12.63 17.33 -7.65
N ALA A 147 -12.06 16.40 -8.44
CA ALA A 147 -12.84 15.37 -9.16
C ALA A 147 -13.54 14.36 -8.23
N PHE A 148 -13.20 14.37 -6.94
CA PHE A 148 -13.72 13.47 -5.92
C PHE A 148 -14.65 14.18 -4.91
N ALA A 149 -14.92 15.47 -5.09
CA ALA A 149 -15.87 16.23 -4.28
C ALA A 149 -17.25 15.56 -4.27
N GLY A 150 -17.89 15.49 -3.09
CA GLY A 150 -19.16 14.78 -2.90
C GLY A 150 -19.07 13.24 -3.00
N GLY A 151 -17.85 12.70 -3.16
CA GLY A 151 -17.61 11.27 -3.34
C GLY A 151 -17.43 10.48 -2.03
N THR A 152 -16.80 9.32 -2.16
CA THR A 152 -16.50 8.41 -1.04
C THR A 152 -15.02 8.09 -1.00
N PHE A 153 -14.40 8.23 0.18
CA PHE A 153 -13.04 7.80 0.46
C PHE A 153 -13.04 6.41 1.09
N TYR A 154 -12.33 5.47 0.47
CA TYR A 154 -12.10 4.12 0.97
C TYR A 154 -10.63 3.94 1.35
N HIS A 155 -10.37 3.49 2.58
CA HIS A 155 -9.03 3.13 3.02
C HIS A 155 -8.95 1.64 3.38
N ALA A 156 -7.92 0.97 2.88
CA ALA A 156 -7.60 -0.40 3.23
C ALA A 156 -6.10 -0.56 3.47
N PHE A 157 -5.76 -1.58 4.24
CA PHE A 157 -4.40 -1.92 4.62
C PHE A 157 -4.05 -3.33 4.13
N LEU A 158 -2.90 -3.44 3.47
CA LEU A 158 -2.28 -4.71 3.10
C LEU A 158 -1.21 -5.04 4.15
N ASN A 159 -1.35 -6.19 4.79
CA ASN A 159 -0.38 -6.75 5.70
C ASN A 159 0.78 -7.42 4.95
N ALA A 160 1.92 -7.62 5.61
CA ALA A 160 3.11 -8.21 5.01
C ALA A 160 2.87 -9.62 4.43
N ASN A 161 1.87 -10.35 4.93
CA ASN A 161 1.54 -11.70 4.50
C ASN A 161 0.58 -11.75 3.30
N ASP A 162 -0.05 -10.63 2.94
CA ASP A 162 -1.04 -10.58 1.87
C ASP A 162 -0.40 -10.81 0.49
N TYR A 163 -1.24 -10.89 -0.54
CA TYR A 163 -0.81 -10.85 -1.92
C TYR A 163 -0.48 -9.40 -2.33
N HIS A 164 0.81 -9.08 -2.48
CA HIS A 164 1.31 -7.71 -2.71
C HIS A 164 1.29 -7.28 -4.17
N ARG A 165 0.16 -7.49 -4.85
CA ARG A 165 -0.11 -6.87 -6.15
C ARG A 165 -1.49 -6.25 -6.13
N TYR A 166 -1.55 -4.98 -6.52
CA TYR A 166 -2.81 -4.27 -6.72
C TYR A 166 -3.36 -4.55 -8.12
N HIS A 167 -4.68 -4.60 -8.19
CA HIS A 167 -5.47 -4.66 -9.41
C HIS A 167 -6.41 -3.46 -9.47
N PHE A 168 -6.88 -3.14 -10.67
CA PHE A 168 -7.87 -2.08 -10.82
C PHE A 168 -9.23 -2.55 -10.29
N PRO A 169 -9.89 -1.76 -9.44
CA PRO A 169 -11.19 -2.13 -8.87
C PRO A 169 -12.35 -1.95 -9.87
N LEU A 170 -12.10 -1.25 -10.98
CA LEU A 170 -13.06 -0.88 -12.04
C LEU A 170 -12.35 -0.79 -13.38
N SER A 171 -13.09 -0.87 -14.49
CA SER A 171 -12.58 -0.52 -15.81
C SER A 171 -12.35 1.00 -15.92
N GLY A 172 -11.31 1.41 -16.62
CA GLY A 172 -11.02 2.84 -16.79
C GLY A 172 -9.80 3.15 -17.65
N VAL A 173 -9.47 4.44 -17.72
CA VAL A 173 -8.29 4.96 -18.43
C VAL A 173 -7.43 5.72 -17.44
N ILE A 174 -6.13 5.39 -17.38
CA ILE A 174 -5.17 6.12 -16.56
C ILE A 174 -5.05 7.55 -17.11
N ARG A 175 -5.39 8.55 -16.29
CA ARG A 175 -5.35 9.97 -16.66
C ARG A 175 -4.13 10.70 -16.11
N GLU A 176 -3.65 10.30 -14.93
CA GLU A 176 -2.52 10.93 -14.26
C GLU A 176 -1.71 9.87 -13.51
N LEU A 177 -0.39 10.00 -13.52
CA LEU A 177 0.55 9.27 -12.68
C LEU A 177 1.50 10.29 -12.06
N ARG A 178 1.66 10.23 -10.74
CA ARG A 178 2.59 11.09 -9.97
C ARG A 178 3.58 10.22 -9.21
N VAL A 179 4.81 10.70 -9.07
CA VAL A 179 5.93 10.06 -8.35
C VAL A 179 6.40 10.98 -7.23
#